data_AF-A0A1M7BA32-F1
#
_entry.id   AF-A0A1M7BA32-F1
#
_cell.length_a   1.000
_cell.length_b   1.000
_cell.length_c   1.000
_cell.angle_alpha   90.00
_cell.angle_beta   90.00
_cell.angle_gamma   90.00
#
_symmetry.space_group_name_H-M   'P 1'
#
loop_
_entity.id
_entity.type
_entity.pdbx_description
1 polymer ?
#
loop_
_entity_poly.entity_id
_entity_poly.type
_entity_poly.pdbx_seq_one_letter_code
_entity_poly.pdbx_strand_id
1 'polypeptide(L)'
;MFAELINALLSHRSDDEDDDEDDVRLTPERVQSEIGVLKRKNVPDNVYHIYMGEKPYAVFAARTKRNLYTLHMDLRRFPNDVPKVFVTQMLKDRDGNRLDSCDGSMHVLDSEHGWTRICHYGNASWNPGVSLYKIYVKCCLWLNMYELHLETGNDIDYYLNHQS
;
A
#
# COMPACT_ATOMS: atom_id res chain seq x y z
N MET A 1 -14.61 -39.07 -43.37
CA MET A 1 -13.56 -39.27 -42.36
C MET A 1 -12.76 -37.98 -42.08
N PHE A 2 -13.41 -36.81 -42.06
CA PHE A 2 -12.79 -35.52 -41.66
C PHE A 2 -13.82 -34.53 -41.06
N ALA A 3 -15.02 -35.02 -40.69
CA ALA A 3 -16.09 -34.19 -40.11
C ALA A 3 -16.44 -34.58 -38.65
N GLU A 4 -16.06 -35.79 -38.20
CA GLU A 4 -16.32 -36.23 -36.82
C GLU A 4 -15.18 -35.88 -35.85
N LEU A 5 -14.02 -35.44 -36.36
CA LEU A 5 -12.89 -35.01 -35.54
C LEU A 5 -13.03 -33.56 -35.01
N ILE A 6 -13.96 -32.77 -35.59
CA ILE A 6 -14.18 -31.37 -35.18
C ILE A 6 -15.18 -31.28 -34.02
N ASN A 7 -16.16 -32.18 -33.93
CA ASN A 7 -17.14 -32.17 -32.83
C ASN A 7 -16.59 -32.77 -31.52
N ALA A 8 -15.52 -33.57 -31.58
CA ALA A 8 -14.83 -34.06 -30.38
C ALA A 8 -13.91 -33.00 -29.71
N LEU A 9 -13.52 -31.96 -30.45
CA LEU A 9 -12.73 -30.82 -29.92
C LEU A 9 -13.59 -29.65 -29.44
N LEU A 10 -14.92 -29.73 -29.60
CA LEU A 10 -15.87 -28.70 -29.17
C LEU A 10 -16.79 -29.14 -28.02
N SER A 11 -16.63 -30.36 -27.49
CA SER A 11 -17.43 -30.89 -26.35
C SER A 11 -16.62 -31.11 -25.05
N HIS A 12 -15.40 -30.57 -24.98
CA HIS A 12 -14.64 -30.42 -23.75
C HIS A 12 -14.35 -28.93 -23.50
N ARG A 13 -15.41 -28.11 -23.51
CA ARG A 13 -15.45 -27.01 -22.54
C ARG A 13 -15.79 -27.69 -21.22
N SER A 14 -14.78 -27.83 -20.35
CA SER A 14 -15.08 -27.99 -18.94
C SER A 14 -15.83 -26.73 -18.53
N ASP A 15 -17.02 -26.94 -17.96
CA ASP A 15 -17.73 -25.94 -17.19
C ASP A 15 -16.99 -25.76 -15.85
N ASP A 16 -15.72 -25.35 -15.95
CA ASP A 16 -15.05 -24.64 -14.86
C ASP A 16 -15.48 -23.18 -15.07
N GLU A 17 -16.73 -22.89 -14.69
CA GLU A 17 -17.06 -21.56 -14.19
C GLU A 17 -16.19 -21.39 -12.95
N ASP A 18 -14.94 -20.98 -13.18
CA ASP A 18 -14.18 -20.26 -12.17
C ASP A 18 -15.12 -19.13 -11.75
N ASP A 19 -15.66 -19.25 -10.54
CA ASP A 19 -16.18 -18.13 -9.77
C ASP A 19 -15.00 -17.14 -9.68
N ASP A 20 -14.81 -16.36 -10.74
CA ASP A 20 -14.01 -15.16 -10.80
C ASP A 20 -14.70 -14.20 -9.83
N GLU A 21 -14.42 -14.41 -8.54
CA GLU A 21 -14.75 -13.54 -7.43
C GLU A 21 -14.16 -12.18 -7.79
N ASP A 22 -14.98 -11.35 -8.46
CA ASP A 22 -14.67 -10.07 -9.08
C ASP A 22 -13.23 -9.62 -8.74
N ASP A 23 -12.25 -9.94 -9.60
CA ASP A 23 -10.89 -9.37 -9.49
C ASP A 23 -11.02 -7.88 -9.84
N VAL A 24 -11.55 -7.11 -8.88
CA VAL A 24 -11.78 -5.68 -9.00
C VAL A 24 -10.41 -5.02 -8.99
N ARG A 25 -9.88 -4.86 -10.20
CA ARG A 25 -8.66 -4.13 -10.46
C ARG A 25 -8.89 -2.64 -10.25
N LEU A 26 -7.83 -1.94 -9.86
CA LEU A 26 -7.82 -0.49 -9.80
C LEU A 26 -8.27 0.11 -11.15
N THR A 27 -9.38 0.85 -11.13
CA THR A 27 -9.94 1.44 -12.35
C THR A 27 -9.34 2.82 -12.66
N PRO A 28 -9.27 3.23 -13.94
CA PRO A 28 -8.88 4.59 -14.32
C PRO A 28 -9.74 5.68 -13.65
N GLU A 29 -11.05 5.43 -13.49
CA GLU A 29 -11.98 6.36 -12.83
C GLU A 29 -11.61 6.54 -11.36
N ARG A 30 -11.25 5.45 -10.67
CA ARG A 30 -10.79 5.52 -9.29
C ARG A 30 -9.50 6.31 -9.19
N VAL A 31 -8.53 6.06 -10.07
CA VAL A 31 -7.27 6.83 -10.11
C VAL A 31 -7.52 8.31 -10.34
N GLN A 32 -8.41 8.67 -11.28
CA GLN A 32 -8.76 10.05 -11.55
C GLN A 32 -9.41 10.73 -10.33
N SER A 33 -10.25 9.99 -9.60
CA SER A 33 -10.82 10.46 -8.33
C SER A 33 -9.74 10.69 -7.27
N GLU A 34 -8.77 9.78 -7.13
CA GLU A 34 -7.65 9.91 -6.20
C GLU A 34 -6.77 11.13 -6.52
N ILE A 35 -6.42 11.32 -7.80
CA ILE A 35 -5.71 12.52 -8.27
C ILE A 35 -6.51 13.78 -7.93
N GLY A 36 -7.83 13.76 -8.12
CA GLY A 36 -8.72 14.84 -7.72
C GLY A 36 -8.68 15.13 -6.21
N VAL A 37 -8.62 14.10 -5.37
CA VAL A 37 -8.48 14.26 -3.91
C VAL A 37 -7.12 14.86 -3.56
N LEU A 38 -6.03 14.36 -4.13
CA LEU A 38 -4.66 14.86 -3.89
C LEU A 38 -4.54 16.35 -4.25
N LYS A 39 -5.07 16.75 -5.41
CA LYS A 39 -5.11 18.15 -5.85
C LYS A 39 -5.93 19.03 -4.90
N ARG A 40 -7.13 18.60 -4.50
CA ARG A 40 -7.96 19.34 -3.53
C ARG A 40 -7.30 19.49 -2.15
N LYS A 41 -6.40 18.57 -1.79
CA LYS A 41 -5.62 18.61 -0.55
C LYS A 41 -4.27 19.32 -0.71
N ASN A 42 -4.05 19.99 -1.84
CA ASN A 42 -2.84 20.73 -2.16
C ASN A 42 -1.56 19.88 -2.08
N VAL A 43 -1.65 18.58 -2.41
CA VAL A 43 -0.45 17.75 -2.60
C VAL A 43 0.17 18.13 -3.95
N PRO A 44 1.43 18.62 -3.99
CA PRO A 44 2.07 19.00 -5.25
C PRO A 44 2.20 17.84 -6.24
N ASP A 45 2.04 18.11 -7.53
CA ASP A 45 2.05 17.07 -8.57
C ASP A 45 3.41 16.34 -8.70
N ASN A 46 4.51 16.93 -8.23
CA ASN A 46 5.83 16.28 -8.21
C ASN A 46 6.07 15.42 -6.96
N VAL A 47 5.13 15.39 -6.01
CA VAL A 47 5.23 14.57 -4.79
C VAL A 47 4.75 13.14 -5.04
N TYR A 48 3.95 12.89 -6.07
CA TYR A 48 3.40 11.57 -6.31
C TYR A 48 3.38 11.20 -7.79
N HIS A 49 3.52 9.90 -8.06
CA HIS A 49 3.29 9.32 -9.37
C HIS A 49 2.47 8.04 -9.19
N ILE A 50 1.43 7.86 -10.01
CA ILE A 50 0.61 6.66 -10.03
C ILE A 50 0.88 5.94 -11.35
N TYR A 51 1.32 4.70 -11.27
CA TYR A 51 1.67 3.86 -12.41
C TYR A 51 0.57 2.82 -12.61
N MET A 52 -0.06 2.90 -13.78
CA MET A 52 -1.06 1.93 -14.23
C MET A 52 -0.38 0.90 -15.12
N GLY A 53 -0.60 -0.38 -14.83
CA GLY A 53 -0.02 -1.52 -15.54
C GLY A 53 -0.54 -2.83 -14.93
N GLU A 54 0.08 -3.95 -15.26
CA GLU A 54 -0.28 -5.28 -14.70
C GLU A 54 -0.18 -5.31 -13.16
N LYS A 55 0.81 -4.58 -12.61
CA LYS A 55 1.03 -4.43 -11.16
C LYS A 55 0.99 -2.94 -10.83
N PRO A 56 -0.21 -2.35 -10.65
CA PRO A 56 -0.32 -0.92 -10.40
C PRO A 56 0.26 -0.55 -9.03
N TYR A 57 0.92 0.60 -8.97
CA TYR A 57 1.49 1.13 -7.75
C TYR A 57 1.52 2.66 -7.76
N ALA A 58 1.66 3.27 -6.59
CA ALA A 58 1.94 4.68 -6.45
C ALA A 58 3.26 4.91 -5.70
N VAL A 59 3.98 5.95 -6.09
CA VAL A 59 5.17 6.43 -5.40
C VAL A 59 4.84 7.78 -4.80
N PHE A 60 5.19 7.99 -3.53
CA PHE A 60 5.06 9.27 -2.84
C PHE A 60 6.39 9.69 -2.22
N ALA A 61 6.74 10.97 -2.35
CA ALA A 61 7.83 11.59 -1.60
C ALA A 61 7.29 12.11 -0.26
N ALA A 62 7.75 11.55 0.86
CA ALA A 62 7.33 11.93 2.20
C ALA A 62 8.45 12.68 2.92
N ARG A 63 8.23 13.97 3.18
CA ARG A 63 9.18 14.83 3.90
C ARG A 63 8.84 14.86 5.38
N THR A 64 9.80 14.52 6.22
CA THR A 64 9.78 14.79 7.67
C THR A 64 10.58 16.07 7.97
N LYS A 65 10.70 16.43 9.25
CA LYS A 65 11.54 17.58 9.65
C LYS A 65 13.01 17.40 9.23
N ARG A 66 13.52 16.16 9.17
CA ARG A 66 14.94 15.88 8.91
C ARG A 66 15.24 15.23 7.57
N ASN A 67 14.36 14.35 7.11
CA ASN A 67 14.66 13.44 6.01
C ASN A 67 13.59 13.51 4.92
N LEU A 68 13.95 12.96 3.77
CA LEU A 68 13.04 12.70 2.67
C LEU A 68 13.01 11.19 2.43
N TYR A 69 11.82 10.62 2.51
CA TYR A 69 11.57 9.21 2.26
C TYR A 69 10.78 9.04 0.97
N THR A 70 10.95 7.89 0.33
CA THR A 70 10.11 7.46 -0.78
C THR A 70 9.23 6.31 -0.29
N LEU A 71 7.92 6.48 -0.47
CA LEU A 71 6.92 5.47 -0.16
C LEU A 71 6.49 4.80 -1.47
N HIS A 72 6.45 3.47 -1.47
CA HIS A 72 5.86 2.66 -2.51
C HIS A 72 4.55 2.06 -2.00
N MET A 73 3.44 2.34 -2.67
CA MET A 73 2.12 1.80 -2.35
C MET A 73 1.72 0.80 -3.43
N ASP A 74 1.57 -0.46 -3.06
CA ASP A 74 1.06 -1.50 -3.94
C ASP A 74 -0.47 -1.38 -4.08
N LEU A 75 -0.95 -1.17 -5.31
CA LEU A 75 -2.35 -0.89 -5.58
C LEU A 75 -3.09 -2.05 -6.25
N ARG A 76 -2.50 -3.24 -6.34
CA ARG A 76 -3.11 -4.40 -7.02
C ARG A 76 -4.53 -4.71 -6.54
N ARG A 77 -4.76 -4.57 -5.23
CA ARG A 77 -6.04 -4.87 -4.57
C ARG A 77 -6.77 -3.61 -4.09
N PHE A 78 -6.22 -2.43 -4.34
CA PHE A 78 -6.85 -1.17 -3.96
C PHE A 78 -7.99 -0.84 -4.94
N PRO A 79 -9.17 -0.42 -4.46
CA PRO A 79 -9.49 0.01 -3.09
C PRO A 79 -10.15 -1.04 -2.19
N ASN A 80 -10.33 -2.28 -2.65
CA ASN A 80 -11.05 -3.29 -1.87
C ASN A 80 -10.28 -3.72 -0.63
N ASP A 81 -8.96 -3.89 -0.77
CA ASP A 81 -8.07 -4.21 0.33
C ASP A 81 -7.18 -3.00 0.71
N VAL A 82 -6.70 -3.00 1.95
CA VAL A 82 -5.68 -2.05 2.40
C VAL A 82 -4.42 -2.23 1.54
N PRO A 83 -3.95 -1.19 0.83
CA PRO A 83 -2.74 -1.33 0.03
C PRO A 83 -1.52 -1.54 0.93
N LYS A 84 -0.59 -2.39 0.48
CA LYS A 84 0.70 -2.52 1.16
C LYS A 84 1.50 -1.24 0.91
N VAL A 85 2.13 -0.70 1.96
CA VAL A 85 2.96 0.49 1.84
C VAL A 85 4.35 0.22 2.41
N PHE A 86 5.36 0.57 1.63
CA PHE A 86 6.76 0.34 1.94
C PHE A 86 7.51 1.67 1.94
N VAL A 87 8.46 1.83 2.87
CA VAL A 87 9.54 2.79 2.70
C VAL A 87 10.56 2.12 1.79
N THR A 88 11.00 2.73 0.69
CA THR A 88 11.86 2.07 -0.32
C THR A 88 13.33 1.91 0.12
N GLN A 89 13.53 1.57 1.39
CA GLN A 89 14.78 1.18 2.02
C GLN A 89 14.46 0.37 3.27
N MET A 90 15.42 -0.45 3.73
CA MET A 90 15.31 -1.07 5.03
C MET A 90 15.62 -0.04 6.13
N LEU A 91 14.63 0.24 6.97
CA LEU A 91 14.81 1.05 8.17
C LEU A 91 15.38 0.22 9.32
N LYS A 92 15.92 0.94 10.31
CA LYS A 92 16.46 0.34 11.52
C LYS A 92 15.84 1.01 12.74
N ASP A 93 15.63 0.26 13.81
CA ASP A 93 15.29 0.85 15.09
C ASP A 93 16.47 1.64 15.67
N ARG A 94 16.26 2.24 16.85
CA ARG A 94 17.29 3.00 17.57
C ARG A 94 18.53 2.16 17.88
N ASP A 95 18.36 0.87 18.16
CA ASP A 95 19.45 -0.04 18.54
C ASP A 95 20.18 -0.61 17.31
N GLY A 96 19.73 -0.27 16.11
CA GLY A 96 20.32 -0.66 14.84
C GLY A 96 19.80 -2.00 14.29
N ASN A 97 18.79 -2.60 14.92
CA ASN A 97 18.10 -3.77 14.40
C ASN A 97 17.23 -3.39 13.22
N ARG A 98 17.03 -4.32 12.30
CA ARG A 98 16.23 -4.08 11.09
C ARG A 98 14.75 -4.11 11.43
N LEU A 99 13.99 -3.20 10.82
CA LEU A 99 12.54 -3.22 10.85
C LEU A 99 12.00 -4.07 9.68
N ASP A 100 12.28 -5.37 9.74
CA ASP A 100 12.02 -6.32 8.65
C ASP A 100 11.01 -7.44 8.97
N SER A 101 10.53 -7.48 10.21
CA SER A 101 9.53 -8.44 10.71
C SER A 101 8.39 -7.72 11.43
N CYS A 102 7.23 -8.37 11.51
CA CYS A 102 6.05 -7.83 12.18
C CYS A 102 6.34 -7.47 13.65
N ASP A 103 6.07 -6.20 13.99
CA ASP A 103 6.22 -5.67 15.34
C ASP A 103 5.11 -4.65 15.60
N GLY A 104 4.28 -4.95 16.60
CA GLY A 104 3.14 -4.11 16.99
C GLY A 104 3.56 -2.79 17.61
N SER A 105 4.65 -2.72 18.37
CA SER A 105 5.07 -1.47 19.02
C SER A 105 5.71 -0.50 18.01
N MET A 106 6.39 -1.05 17.02
CA MET A 106 6.98 -0.30 15.90
C MET A 106 6.01 -0.10 14.73
N HIS A 107 4.80 -0.66 14.79
CA HIS A 107 3.78 -0.56 13.73
C HIS A 107 4.36 -0.92 12.35
N VAL A 108 5.10 -2.02 12.27
CA VAL A 108 5.64 -2.59 11.02
C VAL A 108 5.06 -3.98 10.77
N LEU A 109 5.02 -4.35 9.49
CA LEU A 109 4.65 -5.69 9.02
C LEU A 109 5.88 -6.36 8.39
N ASP A 110 5.77 -7.65 8.09
CA ASP A 110 6.85 -8.37 7.41
C ASP A 110 7.29 -7.65 6.13
N SER A 111 8.61 -7.49 6.03
CA SER A 111 9.22 -6.81 4.89
C SER A 111 9.05 -7.59 3.59
N GLU A 112 9.00 -6.86 2.49
CA GLU A 112 9.05 -7.40 1.13
C GLU A 112 10.08 -6.56 0.34
N HIS A 113 10.71 -7.13 -0.68
CA HIS A 113 11.66 -6.41 -1.55
C HIS A 113 12.90 -5.82 -0.85
N GLY A 114 13.19 -6.23 0.39
CA GLY A 114 14.25 -5.63 1.21
C GLY A 114 13.89 -4.24 1.75
N TRP A 115 12.59 -3.93 1.86
CA TRP A 115 12.03 -2.66 2.28
C TRP A 115 11.18 -2.81 3.55
N THR A 116 11.22 -1.81 4.43
CA THR A 116 10.35 -1.80 5.61
C THR A 116 8.90 -1.56 5.20
N ARG A 117 8.00 -2.45 5.64
CA ARG A 117 6.55 -2.35 5.39
C ARG A 117 5.86 -1.71 6.59
N ILE A 118 5.11 -0.64 6.35
CA ILE A 118 4.41 0.11 7.41
C ILE A 118 3.03 -0.53 7.67
N CYS A 119 2.68 -0.70 8.94
CA CYS A 119 1.30 -0.92 9.38
C CYS A 119 0.59 0.44 9.51
N HIS A 120 -0.36 0.75 8.63
CA HIS A 120 -1.00 2.07 8.57
C HIS A 120 -2.53 2.03 8.75
N TYR A 121 -3.17 0.91 8.43
CA TYR A 121 -4.59 0.66 8.73
C TYR A 121 -4.76 -0.77 9.24
N GLY A 122 -5.61 -0.93 10.26
CA GLY A 122 -6.20 -2.23 10.59
C GLY A 122 -7.39 -2.52 9.68
N ASN A 123 -7.63 -3.79 9.37
CA ASN A 123 -8.69 -4.22 8.44
C ASN A 123 -10.09 -3.73 8.86
N ALA A 124 -10.39 -3.71 10.16
CA ALA A 124 -11.67 -3.22 10.69
C ALA A 124 -11.93 -1.72 10.45
N SER A 125 -10.88 -0.95 10.18
CA SER A 125 -10.95 0.49 9.92
C SER A 125 -10.86 0.82 8.42
N TRP A 126 -10.78 -0.18 7.56
CA TRP A 126 -10.71 -0.01 6.11
C TRP A 126 -12.10 0.07 5.49
N ASN A 127 -12.23 0.92 4.48
CA ASN A 127 -13.34 0.87 3.55
C ASN A 127 -12.86 1.35 2.18
N PRO A 128 -13.48 0.91 1.07
CA PRO A 128 -13.07 1.33 -0.26
C PRO A 128 -13.14 2.84 -0.50
N GLY A 129 -13.87 3.61 0.32
CA GLY A 129 -13.91 5.08 0.24
C GLY A 129 -12.68 5.79 0.81
N VAL A 130 -11.73 5.08 1.43
CA VAL A 130 -10.48 5.66 1.91
C VAL A 130 -9.58 6.03 0.73
N SER A 131 -9.11 7.28 0.70
CA SER A 131 -8.24 7.79 -0.36
C SER A 131 -6.76 7.51 -0.13
N LEU A 132 -5.99 7.50 -1.21
CA LEU A 132 -4.52 7.46 -1.19
C LEU A 132 -3.94 8.62 -0.36
N TYR A 133 -4.59 9.79 -0.39
CA TYR A 133 -4.22 10.91 0.48
C TYR A 133 -4.28 10.55 1.98
N LYS A 134 -5.34 9.86 2.43
CA LYS A 134 -5.46 9.47 3.84
C LYS A 134 -4.39 8.45 4.24
N ILE A 135 -4.08 7.51 3.34
CA ILE A 135 -2.98 6.56 3.54
C ILE A 135 -1.65 7.31 3.63
N TYR A 136 -1.38 8.22 2.70
CA TYR A 136 -0.18 9.05 2.68
C TYR A 136 0.01 9.85 3.97
N VAL A 137 -1.04 10.50 4.49
CA VAL A 137 -0.99 11.25 5.76
C VAL A 137 -0.61 10.34 6.93
N LYS A 138 -1.17 9.13 7.01
CA LYS A 138 -0.81 8.18 8.08
C LYS A 138 0.63 7.69 7.95
N CYS A 139 1.11 7.46 6.73
CA CYS A 139 2.51 7.09 6.51
C CYS A 139 3.46 8.23 6.89
N CYS A 140 3.12 9.48 6.57
CA CYS A 140 3.87 10.66 7.03
C CYS A 140 3.88 10.78 8.56
N LEU A 141 2.75 10.53 9.22
CA LEU A 141 2.70 10.50 10.69
C LEU A 141 3.64 9.42 11.25
N TRP A 142 3.55 8.20 10.72
CA TRP A 142 4.43 7.08 11.09
C TRP A 142 5.90 7.46 10.94
N LEU A 143 6.30 8.07 9.82
CA LEU A 143 7.68 8.50 9.59
C LEU A 143 8.16 9.57 10.58
N ASN A 144 7.29 10.50 11.00
CA ASN A 144 7.64 11.46 12.05
C ASN A 144 7.81 10.77 13.41
N MET A 145 6.98 9.78 13.72
CA MET A 145 7.10 9.01 14.98
C MET A 145 8.33 8.10 14.96
N TYR A 146 8.66 7.52 13.82
CA TYR A 146 9.90 6.79 13.60
C TYR A 146 11.13 7.68 13.88
N GLU A 147 11.15 8.92 13.40
CA GLU A 147 12.25 9.83 13.72
C GLU A 147 12.32 10.20 15.21
N LEU A 148 11.18 10.34 15.88
CA LEU A 148 11.14 10.55 17.33
C LEU A 148 11.60 9.30 18.11
N HIS A 149 11.29 8.11 17.61
CA HIS A 149 11.82 6.85 18.14
C HIS A 149 13.35 6.82 18.05
N LEU A 150 13.92 7.18 16.90
CA LEU A 150 15.38 7.23 16.73
C LEU A 150 16.05 8.20 17.71
N GLU A 151 15.38 9.30 18.07
CA GLU A 151 15.90 10.25 19.06
C GLU A 151 15.76 9.79 20.51
N THR A 152 14.58 9.29 20.86
CA THR A 152 14.18 9.11 22.26
C THR A 152 14.26 7.67 22.74
N GLY A 153 14.10 6.72 21.82
CA GLY A 153 13.92 5.30 22.07
C GLY A 153 12.52 4.90 22.49
N ASN A 154 11.54 5.81 22.50
CA ASN A 154 10.15 5.40 22.68
C ASN A 154 9.64 4.75 21.40
N ASP A 155 8.88 3.68 21.53
CA ASP A 155 8.26 2.99 20.40
C ASP A 155 7.24 3.88 19.68
N ILE A 156 6.93 3.55 18.43
CA ILE A 156 5.96 4.33 17.63
C ILE A 156 4.58 4.32 18.29
N ASP A 157 4.18 3.19 18.87
CA ASP A 157 2.91 3.02 19.57
C ASP A 157 2.73 3.99 20.75
N TYR A 158 3.83 4.34 21.44
CA TYR A 158 3.80 5.35 22.50
C TYR A 158 3.21 6.65 21.97
N TYR A 159 3.60 7.11 20.79
CA TYR A 159 3.11 8.38 20.25
C TYR A 159 1.70 8.30 19.65
N LEU A 160 1.31 7.13 19.16
CA LEU A 160 -0.01 6.93 18.55
C LEU A 160 -1.13 6.80 19.61
N ASN A 161 -0.84 6.19 20.77
CA ASN A 161 -1.82 6.03 21.84
C ASN A 161 -2.09 7.30 22.65
N HIS A 162 -1.15 8.26 22.68
CA HIS A 162 -1.36 9.57 23.33
C HIS A 162 -2.18 10.56 22.49
N GLN A 163 -2.92 10.07 21.48
CA GLN A 163 -3.85 10.86 20.66
C GLN A 163 -5.33 10.47 20.90
N SER A 164 -5.62 9.68 21.94
CA SER A 164 -7.00 9.37 22.38
C SER A 164 -7.62 10.50 23.20
#